data_AF-A0A7V5S5R9-F1
#
_entry.id   AF-A0A7V5S5R9-F1
#
_cell.length_a   1.000
_cell.length_b   1.000
_cell.length_c   1.000
_cell.angle_alpha   90.00
_cell.angle_beta   90.00
_cell.angle_gamma   90.00
#
_symmetry.space_group_name_H-M   'P 1'
#
loop_
_entity.id
_entity.type
_entity.pdbx_description
1 polymer ?
#
loop_
_entity_poly.entity_id
_entity_poly.type
_entity_poly.pdbx_seq_one_letter_code
_entity_poly.pdbx_strand_id
1 'polypeptide(L)'
;MLATAAEHIMIGAMLATSWLTGLLILGLSLSGAVGLAQEIVVLTVSGVIDPVIARYVVGGLEEAKALKAQALIIELNTPGGLDTAMREIVQGILNASVPVVVYVTPKGARAASAGVFITLAAHKAAMAPMTNIGAAHPVAIGGEMDPTMAEKAVNDAAAYIRAIASQRGRNVQWAEDAVRKSASITAEEALQQGVIDFIAADLDDLLRQLDGQTVQLGDETHTLYTHQAQLIRRGMSLPEQLLHQLADPTIAYILLTLGIYALIAAFYAGEPIVGTLGAILVLLAFVALGSLPLNWGGLALLVLGLALVVIDLNVQGYALSIVGAIAFVLGSLLLFRPFRLPEAAAPTLAVSPWAIGAMTAVLVGFFVIAVRGGWRAHRVPPAQLGHLVGEIGIAKTALNPYGTVYVRGEEWSAEAVEGPIPEGVRVRVVEARGLRLRVVAEPSPKKGE
;
A
#
# COMPACT_ATOMS: atom_id res chain seq x y z
N MET A 1 -65.31 45.30 52.31
CA MET A 1 -65.26 44.33 51.18
C MET A 1 -64.17 44.63 50.15
N LEU A 2 -63.80 45.89 49.87
CA LEU A 2 -62.75 46.20 48.89
C LEU A 2 -61.30 45.97 49.39
N ALA A 3 -61.04 46.13 50.69
CA ALA A 3 -59.69 45.94 51.26
C ALA A 3 -59.21 44.47 51.24
N THR A 4 -60.12 43.52 51.48
CA THR A 4 -59.82 42.08 51.53
C THR A 4 -59.52 41.49 50.15
N ALA A 5 -60.10 42.04 49.08
CA ALA A 5 -59.84 41.61 47.71
C ALA A 5 -58.43 42.00 47.24
N ALA A 6 -57.97 43.22 47.59
CA ALA A 6 -56.63 43.69 47.25
C ALA A 6 -55.54 42.88 47.97
N GLU A 7 -55.77 42.48 49.22
CA GLU A 7 -54.83 41.69 50.01
C GLU A 7 -54.66 40.28 49.44
N HIS A 8 -55.73 39.62 49.01
CA HIS A 8 -55.67 38.30 48.36
C HIS A 8 -55.01 38.34 46.98
N ILE A 9 -55.21 39.41 46.20
CA ILE A 9 -54.53 39.59 44.91
C ILE A 9 -53.03 39.81 45.13
N MET A 10 -52.64 40.58 46.15
CA MET A 10 -51.25 40.86 46.48
C MET A 10 -50.52 39.60 46.97
N ILE A 11 -51.14 38.80 47.84
CA ILE A 11 -50.58 37.51 48.30
C ILE A 11 -50.45 36.52 47.13
N GLY A 12 -51.44 36.47 46.24
CA GLY A 12 -51.36 35.65 45.02
C GLY A 12 -50.24 36.06 44.08
N ALA A 13 -50.02 37.36 43.90
CA ALA A 13 -48.93 37.90 43.08
C ALA A 13 -47.54 37.64 43.70
N MET A 14 -47.43 37.73 45.04
CA MET A 14 -46.19 37.42 45.76
C MET A 14 -45.86 35.93 45.70
N LEU A 15 -46.86 35.04 45.86
CA LEU A 15 -46.65 33.60 45.68
C LEU A 15 -46.27 33.27 44.23
N ALA A 16 -46.97 33.81 43.23
CA ALA A 16 -46.65 33.56 41.83
C ALA A 16 -45.23 34.02 41.46
N THR A 17 -44.77 35.16 41.98
CA THR A 17 -43.39 35.65 41.80
C THR A 17 -42.35 34.82 42.54
N SER A 18 -42.66 34.28 43.73
CA SER A 18 -41.80 33.31 44.42
C SER A 18 -41.71 31.97 43.70
N TRP A 19 -42.80 31.48 43.09
CA TRP A 19 -42.78 30.26 42.27
C TRP A 19 -42.03 30.46 40.95
N LEU A 20 -42.21 31.61 40.30
CA LEU A 20 -41.48 31.96 39.07
C LEU A 20 -39.98 32.15 39.32
N THR A 21 -39.60 32.81 40.42
CA THR A 21 -38.19 32.95 40.81
C THR A 21 -37.58 31.61 41.25
N GLY A 22 -38.35 30.78 41.97
CA GLY A 22 -37.94 29.41 42.30
C GLY A 22 -37.70 28.54 41.07
N LEU A 23 -38.59 28.58 40.08
CA LEU A 23 -38.45 27.88 38.80
C LEU A 23 -37.29 28.41 37.94
N LEU A 24 -37.06 29.73 37.97
CA LEU A 24 -35.93 30.34 37.27
C LEU A 24 -34.59 29.92 37.89
N ILE A 25 -34.50 29.88 39.22
CA ILE A 25 -33.32 29.42 39.96
C ILE A 25 -33.11 27.91 39.75
N LEU A 26 -34.18 27.11 39.70
CA LEU A 26 -34.10 25.68 39.39
C LEU A 26 -33.64 25.43 37.94
N GLY A 27 -34.13 26.22 36.97
CA GLY A 27 -33.72 26.15 35.56
C GLY A 27 -32.27 26.60 35.33
N LEU A 28 -31.81 27.61 36.09
CA LEU A 28 -30.42 28.09 36.05
C LEU A 28 -29.46 27.11 36.73
N SER A 29 -29.88 26.38 37.77
CA SER A 29 -29.05 25.37 38.43
C SER A 29 -28.99 24.03 37.67
N LEU A 30 -29.97 23.73 36.81
CA LEU A 30 -29.92 22.59 35.87
C LEU A 30 -29.07 22.86 34.61
N SER A 31 -28.73 24.12 34.34
CA SER A 31 -27.87 24.49 33.20
C SER A 31 -26.37 24.49 33.54
N GLY A 32 -26.02 24.27 34.81
CA GLY A 32 -24.64 24.32 35.31
C GLY A 32 -24.04 22.94 35.57
N ALA A 33 -23.96 22.07 34.55
CA ALA A 33 -23.01 20.94 34.46
C ALA A 33 -23.29 20.07 33.21
N VAL A 34 -23.37 20.66 32.02
CA VAL A 34 -22.93 19.91 30.84
C VAL A 34 -21.44 20.18 30.76
N GLY A 35 -20.64 19.40 31.49
CA GLY A 35 -19.21 19.36 31.22
C GLY A 35 -19.05 19.07 29.74
N LEU A 36 -18.34 19.95 29.01
CA LEU A 36 -17.96 19.66 27.63
C LEU A 36 -17.32 18.27 27.66
N ALA A 37 -17.92 17.30 26.98
CA ALA A 37 -17.37 15.96 26.90
C ALA A 37 -15.94 16.10 26.37
N GLN A 38 -14.96 15.73 27.20
CA GLN A 38 -13.56 15.87 26.84
C GLN A 38 -13.29 14.94 25.66
N GLU A 39 -12.81 15.48 24.55
CA GLU A 39 -12.52 14.68 23.36
C GLU A 39 -11.11 14.11 23.46
N ILE A 40 -10.94 12.85 23.10
CA ILE A 40 -9.63 12.21 22.94
C ILE A 40 -9.56 11.68 21.52
N VAL A 41 -8.58 12.17 20.76
CA VAL A 41 -8.33 11.67 19.41
C VAL A 41 -7.52 10.38 19.52
N VAL A 42 -7.94 9.33 18.83
CA VAL A 42 -7.26 8.04 18.82
C VAL A 42 -6.82 7.71 17.39
N LEU A 43 -5.51 7.48 17.23
CA LEU A 43 -4.89 7.00 16.00
C LEU A 43 -4.49 5.54 16.17
N THR A 44 -4.73 4.73 15.16
CA THR A 44 -4.17 3.38 15.08
C THR A 44 -3.01 3.37 14.08
N VAL A 45 -1.81 3.01 14.55
CA VAL A 45 -0.58 2.89 13.76
C VAL A 45 -0.11 1.44 13.82
N SER A 46 -0.26 0.72 12.71
CA SER A 46 0.13 -0.69 12.59
C SER A 46 0.99 -0.89 11.36
N GLY A 47 2.09 -1.64 11.49
CA GLY A 47 3.00 -1.92 10.38
C GLY A 47 4.21 -0.98 10.33
N VAL A 48 4.82 -0.89 9.16
CA VAL A 48 6.09 -0.17 8.97
C VAL A 48 5.89 1.34 9.13
N ILE A 49 6.84 2.01 9.79
CA ILE A 49 6.87 3.47 9.86
C ILE A 49 7.40 4.04 8.53
N ASP A 50 6.51 4.64 7.75
CA ASP A 50 6.80 5.22 6.44
C ASP A 50 6.31 6.69 6.37
N PRO A 51 6.55 7.41 5.26
CA PRO A 51 6.13 8.80 5.14
C PRO A 51 4.60 9.00 5.15
N VAL A 52 3.81 7.96 4.85
CA VAL A 52 2.36 8.01 4.94
C VAL A 52 1.94 8.00 6.41
N ILE A 53 2.52 7.11 7.21
CA ILE A 53 2.31 7.07 8.66
C ILE A 53 2.75 8.38 9.33
N ALA A 54 3.88 8.95 8.91
CA ALA A 54 4.34 10.24 9.44
C ALA A 54 3.31 11.35 9.22
N ARG A 55 2.82 11.53 7.99
CA ARG A 55 1.77 12.51 7.67
C ARG A 55 0.46 12.22 8.40
N TYR A 56 0.09 10.96 8.52
CA TYR A 56 -1.11 10.56 9.25
C TYR A 56 -1.01 10.93 10.74
N VAL A 57 0.12 10.66 11.40
CA VAL A 57 0.32 11.04 12.81
C VAL A 57 0.39 12.56 12.98
N VAL A 58 1.15 13.26 12.13
CA VAL A 58 1.24 14.73 12.16
C VAL A 58 -0.12 15.39 11.92
N GLY A 59 -0.90 14.90 10.96
CA GLY A 59 -2.26 15.38 10.74
C GLY A 59 -3.19 15.11 11.93
N GLY A 60 -2.98 14.02 12.66
CA GLY A 60 -3.76 13.71 13.86
C GLY A 60 -3.40 14.61 15.05
N LEU A 61 -2.14 15.04 15.15
CA LEU A 61 -1.71 16.06 16.11
C LEU A 61 -2.39 17.41 15.83
N GLU A 62 -2.45 17.83 14.56
CA GLU A 62 -3.13 19.08 14.17
C GLU A 62 -4.64 18.99 14.39
N GLU A 63 -5.26 17.84 14.14
CA GLU A 63 -6.69 17.63 14.41
C GLU A 63 -6.99 17.67 15.91
N ALA A 64 -6.22 16.96 16.73
CA ALA A 64 -6.36 16.99 18.19
C ALA A 64 -6.20 18.41 18.74
N LYS A 65 -5.27 19.20 18.19
CA LYS A 65 -5.12 20.62 18.49
C LYS A 65 -6.34 21.44 18.08
N ALA A 66 -6.85 21.25 16.86
CA ALA A 66 -8.01 21.98 16.34
C ALA A 66 -9.27 21.72 17.18
N LEU A 67 -9.45 20.48 17.64
CA LEU A 67 -10.53 20.06 18.52
C LEU A 67 -10.32 20.47 19.99
N LYS A 68 -9.13 20.97 20.34
CA LYS A 68 -8.71 21.19 21.74
C LYS A 68 -8.90 19.92 22.58
N ALA A 69 -8.57 18.78 21.99
CA ALA A 69 -8.70 17.47 22.60
C ALA A 69 -7.86 17.40 23.89
N GLN A 70 -8.36 16.66 24.87
CA GLN A 70 -7.71 16.42 26.14
C GLN A 70 -6.40 15.64 25.98
N ALA A 71 -6.32 14.78 24.95
CA ALA A 71 -5.12 14.06 24.54
C ALA A 71 -5.27 13.49 23.13
N LEU A 72 -4.12 13.18 22.51
CA LEU A 72 -3.99 12.27 21.38
C LEU A 72 -3.44 10.93 21.88
N ILE A 73 -4.14 9.82 21.62
CA ILE A 73 -3.66 8.46 21.88
C ILE A 73 -3.23 7.81 20.56
N ILE A 74 -2.02 7.26 20.53
CA ILE A 74 -1.50 6.47 19.41
C ILE A 74 -1.45 4.99 19.83
N GLU A 75 -2.38 4.19 19.34
CA GLU A 75 -2.34 2.72 19.43
C GLU A 75 -1.26 2.21 18.47
N LEU A 76 -0.15 1.69 18.99
CA LEU A 76 1.07 1.40 18.22
C LEU A 76 1.37 -0.11 18.15
N ASN A 77 1.56 -0.62 16.94
CA ASN A 77 2.14 -1.93 16.67
C ASN A 77 3.07 -1.86 15.45
N THR A 78 4.38 -1.74 15.68
CA THR A 78 5.34 -1.53 14.59
C THR A 78 6.60 -2.39 14.72
N PRO A 79 7.08 -2.99 13.62
CA PRO A 79 8.42 -3.58 13.55
C PRO A 79 9.54 -2.54 13.40
N GLY A 80 9.21 -1.27 13.18
CA GLY A 80 10.18 -0.24 12.79
C GLY A 80 9.84 0.41 11.45
N GLY A 81 10.79 1.16 10.89
CA GLY A 81 10.63 1.80 9.58
C GLY A 81 11.72 2.82 9.29
N LEU A 82 11.41 3.79 8.42
CA LEU A 82 12.37 4.80 7.97
C LEU A 82 12.76 5.75 9.11
N ASP A 83 14.06 6.04 9.25
CA ASP A 83 14.57 7.02 10.21
C ASP A 83 13.98 8.42 9.99
N THR A 84 13.82 8.85 8.72
CA THR A 84 13.24 10.15 8.39
C THR A 84 11.78 10.28 8.85
N ALA A 85 10.95 9.27 8.57
CA ALA A 85 9.56 9.24 9.02
C ALA A 85 9.45 9.16 10.54
N MET A 86 10.31 8.37 11.19
CA MET A 86 10.40 8.29 12.65
C MET A 86 10.72 9.66 13.27
N ARG A 87 11.74 10.35 12.75
CA ARG A 87 12.14 11.68 13.26
C ARG A 87 11.06 12.72 13.05
N GLU A 88 10.35 12.69 11.92
CA GLU A 88 9.22 13.58 11.66
C GLU A 88 8.12 13.39 12.70
N ILE A 89 7.76 12.13 13.01
CA ILE A 89 6.77 11.81 14.05
C ILE A 89 7.26 12.29 15.43
N VAL A 90 8.49 11.93 15.81
CA VAL A 90 9.07 12.33 17.11
C VAL A 90 9.11 13.85 17.24
N GLN A 91 9.52 14.57 16.20
CA GLN A 91 9.52 16.03 16.17
C GLN A 91 8.10 16.58 16.32
N GLY A 92 7.10 16.00 15.66
CA GLY A 92 5.70 16.35 15.84
C GLY A 92 5.25 16.18 17.30
N ILE A 93 5.58 15.06 17.92
CA ILE A 93 5.21 14.76 19.32
C ILE A 93 5.91 15.72 20.31
N LEU A 94 7.20 16.01 20.10
CA LEU A 94 7.96 16.90 20.96
C LEU A 94 7.49 18.36 20.87
N ASN A 95 6.92 18.78 19.73
CA ASN A 95 6.36 20.11 19.52
C ASN A 95 4.82 20.16 19.65
N ALA A 96 4.20 19.08 20.12
CA ALA A 96 2.76 18.98 20.23
C ALA A 96 2.22 19.97 21.29
N SER A 97 1.10 20.61 20.97
CA SER A 97 0.36 21.49 21.89
C SER A 97 -0.75 20.77 22.67
N VAL A 98 -0.87 19.47 22.46
CA VAL A 98 -1.81 18.57 23.16
C VAL A 98 -1.04 17.41 23.77
N PRO A 99 -1.49 16.84 24.90
CA PRO A 99 -0.87 15.66 25.46
C PRO A 99 -0.87 14.50 24.47
N VAL A 100 0.25 13.79 24.35
CA VAL A 100 0.38 12.63 23.47
C VAL A 100 0.67 11.39 24.31
N VAL A 101 -0.18 10.38 24.18
CA VAL A 101 -0.01 9.08 24.81
C VAL A 101 0.28 8.05 23.73
N VAL A 102 1.36 7.27 23.87
CA VAL A 102 1.60 6.11 23.01
C VAL A 102 1.23 4.85 23.77
N TYR A 103 0.38 4.02 23.19
CA TYR A 103 -0.09 2.77 23.77
C TYR A 103 0.28 1.59 22.85
N VAL A 104 1.26 0.78 23.26
CA VAL A 104 1.67 -0.41 22.49
C VAL A 104 0.63 -1.51 22.66
N THR A 105 -0.11 -1.81 21.60
CA THR A 105 -1.33 -2.62 21.64
C THR A 105 -1.66 -3.16 20.24
N PRO A 106 -2.43 -4.27 20.07
CA PRO A 106 -3.04 -5.15 21.08
C PRO A 106 -2.02 -6.05 21.80
N LYS A 107 -2.49 -6.97 22.64
CA LYS A 107 -1.66 -8.05 23.20
C LYS A 107 -0.89 -8.77 22.08
N GLY A 108 0.40 -9.03 22.28
CA GLY A 108 1.29 -9.59 21.25
C GLY A 108 1.86 -8.56 20.26
N ALA A 109 1.45 -7.29 20.34
CA ALA A 109 2.08 -6.21 19.59
C ALA A 109 3.49 -5.89 20.08
N ARG A 110 4.19 -5.07 19.30
CA ARG A 110 5.53 -4.59 19.63
C ARG A 110 5.73 -3.14 19.23
N ALA A 111 6.63 -2.48 19.94
CA ALA A 111 7.22 -1.20 19.54
C ALA A 111 8.72 -1.42 19.28
N ALA A 112 9.03 -1.96 18.10
CA ALA A 112 10.41 -2.23 17.72
C ALA A 112 11.01 -1.08 16.89
N SER A 113 12.33 -0.92 16.95
CA SER A 113 13.07 0.03 16.13
C SER A 113 12.52 1.47 16.24
N ALA A 114 12.03 2.06 15.15
CA ALA A 114 11.38 3.37 15.15
C ALA A 114 10.28 3.52 16.24
N GLY A 115 9.58 2.44 16.56
CA GLY A 115 8.55 2.42 17.61
C GLY A 115 9.10 2.77 19.00
N VAL A 116 10.37 2.47 19.29
CA VAL A 116 11.01 2.83 20.57
C VAL A 116 11.12 4.34 20.69
N PHE A 117 11.63 5.01 19.65
CA PHE A 117 11.79 6.47 19.63
C PHE A 117 10.44 7.17 19.76
N ILE A 118 9.43 6.72 19.01
CA ILE A 118 8.07 7.27 19.05
C ILE A 118 7.46 7.11 20.45
N THR A 119 7.59 5.92 21.05
CA THR A 119 7.07 5.64 22.40
C THR A 119 7.77 6.49 23.46
N LEU A 120 9.11 6.57 23.40
CA LEU A 120 9.92 7.37 24.32
C LEU A 120 9.75 8.87 24.12
N ALA A 121 9.20 9.34 23.01
CA ALA A 121 8.91 10.75 22.79
C ALA A 121 7.57 11.20 23.40
N ALA A 122 6.67 10.26 23.70
CA ALA A 122 5.33 10.55 24.20
C ALA A 122 5.34 11.24 25.56
N HIS A 123 4.27 11.96 25.90
CA HIS A 123 4.08 12.52 27.23
C HIS A 123 3.79 11.41 28.24
N LYS A 124 3.01 10.41 27.84
CA LYS A 124 2.80 9.15 28.57
C LYS A 124 2.96 7.96 27.64
N ALA A 125 3.55 6.89 28.15
CA ALA A 125 3.75 5.65 27.42
C ALA A 125 3.08 4.50 28.18
N ALA A 126 2.31 3.68 27.47
CA ALA A 126 1.65 2.51 28.02
C ALA A 126 1.88 1.30 27.13
N MET A 127 1.83 0.11 27.72
CA MET A 127 1.94 -1.16 27.00
C MET A 127 0.82 -2.11 27.41
N ALA A 128 0.27 -2.86 26.46
CA ALA A 128 -0.62 -3.98 26.77
C ALA A 128 0.19 -5.16 27.33
N PRO A 129 -0.41 -6.04 28.16
CA PRO A 129 0.25 -7.27 28.59
C PRO A 129 0.72 -8.11 27.39
N MET A 130 1.84 -8.84 27.56
CA MET A 130 2.46 -9.64 26.50
C MET A 130 2.86 -8.84 25.24
N THR A 131 3.24 -7.57 25.41
CA THR A 131 3.89 -6.78 24.36
C THR A 131 5.38 -6.60 24.68
N ASN A 132 6.17 -6.18 23.69
CA ASN A 132 7.59 -5.87 23.88
C ASN A 132 7.99 -4.55 23.21
N ILE A 133 9.08 -3.96 23.71
CA ILE A 133 9.68 -2.72 23.20
C ILE A 133 11.20 -2.91 23.11
N GLY A 134 11.84 -2.34 22.09
CA GLY A 134 13.30 -2.37 21.95
C GLY A 134 13.80 -2.64 20.52
N ALA A 135 14.96 -3.27 20.40
CA ALA A 135 15.62 -3.58 19.13
C ALA A 135 15.72 -2.34 18.21
N ALA A 136 16.33 -1.27 18.74
CA ALA A 136 16.45 0.04 18.11
C ALA A 136 17.77 0.28 17.37
N HIS A 137 18.52 -0.79 17.07
CA HIS A 137 19.77 -0.71 16.33
C HIS A 137 19.51 -0.26 14.87
N PRO A 138 20.18 0.80 14.37
CA PRO A 138 20.07 1.22 12.99
C PRO A 138 20.58 0.16 12.03
N VAL A 139 19.83 -0.09 10.97
CA VAL A 139 20.22 -0.99 9.89
C VAL A 139 20.01 -0.29 8.55
N ALA A 140 20.82 -0.63 7.54
CA ALA A 140 20.61 -0.13 6.19
C ALA A 140 19.44 -0.86 5.52
N ILE A 141 18.66 -0.12 4.75
CA ILE A 141 17.57 -0.66 3.95
C ILE A 141 18.19 -1.29 2.69
N GLY A 142 18.16 -2.62 2.61
CA GLY A 142 18.51 -3.35 1.39
C GLY A 142 19.98 -3.71 1.23
N GLY A 143 20.76 -3.63 2.30
CA GLY A 143 22.16 -4.04 2.28
C GLY A 143 22.81 -3.93 3.65
N GLU A 144 24.08 -4.31 3.70
CA GLU A 144 24.94 -4.03 4.85
C GLU A 144 25.37 -2.56 4.81
N MET A 145 25.45 -1.95 5.98
CA MET A 145 26.04 -0.63 6.13
C MET A 145 27.55 -0.78 6.28
N ASP A 146 28.34 0.05 5.60
CA ASP A 146 29.80 0.12 5.84
C ASP A 146 30.06 0.26 7.35
N PRO A 147 31.03 -0.46 7.96
CA PRO A 147 31.24 -0.45 9.40
C PRO A 147 31.42 0.95 10.00
N THR A 148 32.08 1.86 9.28
CA THR A 148 32.26 3.24 9.75
C THR A 148 30.97 4.05 9.70
N MET A 149 30.12 3.79 8.69
CA MET A 149 28.79 4.38 8.59
C MET A 149 27.83 3.80 9.63
N ALA A 150 27.92 2.49 9.90
CA ALA A 150 27.16 1.80 10.93
C ALA A 150 27.46 2.39 12.31
N GLU A 151 28.75 2.53 12.64
CA GLU A 151 29.17 3.14 13.90
C GLU A 151 28.68 4.59 14.03
N LYS A 152 28.77 5.40 12.96
CA LYS A 152 28.22 6.76 12.94
C LYS A 152 26.72 6.78 13.16
N ALA A 153 25.97 5.92 12.47
CA ALA A 153 24.51 5.83 12.59
C ALA A 153 24.10 5.39 14.00
N VAL A 154 24.78 4.39 14.58
CA VAL A 154 24.56 3.94 15.96
C VAL A 154 24.85 5.06 16.95
N ASN A 155 25.95 5.79 16.79
CA ASN A 155 26.31 6.90 17.67
C ASN A 155 25.31 8.06 17.60
N ASP A 156 24.85 8.41 16.40
CA ASP A 156 23.81 9.43 16.20
C ASP A 156 22.47 9.00 16.82
N ALA A 157 22.00 7.79 16.52
CA ALA A 157 20.77 7.24 17.08
C ALA A 157 20.82 7.12 18.61
N ALA A 158 21.97 6.72 19.17
CA ALA A 158 22.17 6.64 20.62
C ALA A 158 22.19 8.03 21.27
N ALA A 159 22.79 9.04 20.63
CA ALA A 159 22.72 10.41 21.12
C ALA A 159 21.27 10.93 21.09
N TYR A 160 20.55 10.67 20.00
CA TYR A 160 19.18 11.10 19.82
C TYR A 160 18.22 10.48 20.83
N ILE A 161 18.26 9.15 21.01
CA ILE A 161 17.35 8.46 21.93
C ILE A 161 17.59 8.84 23.39
N ARG A 162 18.85 9.11 23.77
CA ARG A 162 19.20 9.59 25.11
C ARG A 162 18.64 10.98 25.37
N ALA A 163 18.72 11.87 24.39
CA ALA A 163 18.14 13.21 24.50
C ALA A 163 16.62 13.14 24.72
N ILE A 164 15.93 12.29 23.95
CA ILE A 164 14.49 12.05 24.10
C ILE A 164 14.16 11.48 25.50
N ALA A 165 14.85 10.41 25.90
CA ALA A 165 14.62 9.75 27.18
C ALA A 165 14.87 10.69 28.36
N SER A 166 15.96 11.47 28.31
CA SER A 166 16.30 12.48 29.33
C SER A 166 15.21 13.56 29.43
N GLN A 167 14.79 14.11 28.29
CA GLN A 167 13.73 15.13 28.23
C GLN A 167 12.40 14.64 28.80
N ARG A 168 12.09 13.34 28.65
CA ARG A 168 10.84 12.74 29.14
C ARG A 168 10.98 12.05 30.50
N GLY A 169 12.14 12.14 31.16
CA GLY A 169 12.36 11.50 32.46
C GLY A 169 12.31 9.98 32.43
N ARG A 170 12.65 9.36 31.29
CA ARG A 170 12.67 7.91 31.09
C ARG A 170 14.08 7.34 31.26
N ASN A 171 14.19 6.02 31.36
CA ASN A 171 15.47 5.34 31.52
C ASN A 171 16.43 5.54 30.33
N VAL A 172 17.35 6.49 30.50
CA VAL A 172 18.34 6.88 29.50
C VAL A 172 19.31 5.75 29.16
N GLN A 173 19.72 4.97 30.16
CA GLN A 173 20.68 3.88 29.95
C GLN A 173 20.05 2.74 29.14
N TRP A 174 18.84 2.33 29.48
CA TRP A 174 18.11 1.33 28.70
C TRP A 174 17.83 1.83 27.28
N ALA A 175 17.46 3.10 27.11
CA ALA A 175 17.24 3.69 25.79
C ALA A 175 18.51 3.60 24.91
N GLU A 176 19.68 3.91 25.47
CA GLU A 176 20.96 3.72 24.77
C GLU A 176 21.25 2.25 24.46
N ASP A 177 20.98 1.34 25.40
CA ASP A 177 21.18 -0.10 25.21
C ASP A 177 20.23 -0.70 24.16
N ALA A 178 19.00 -0.17 24.02
CA ALA A 178 18.08 -0.55 22.96
C ALA A 178 18.66 -0.25 21.56
N VAL A 179 19.45 0.82 21.42
CA VAL A 179 20.15 1.18 20.19
C VAL A 179 21.46 0.41 20.02
N ARG A 180 22.35 0.43 21.03
CA ARG A 180 23.71 -0.12 20.89
C ARG A 180 23.77 -1.63 20.98
N LYS A 181 22.90 -2.25 21.78
CA LYS A 181 22.91 -3.69 22.09
C LYS A 181 21.67 -4.42 21.58
N SER A 182 20.79 -3.71 20.85
CA SER A 182 19.49 -4.25 20.41
C SER A 182 18.65 -4.77 21.57
N ALA A 183 18.79 -4.19 22.77
CA ALA A 183 18.04 -4.64 23.94
C ALA A 183 16.53 -4.57 23.67
N SER A 184 15.81 -5.61 24.08
CA SER A 184 14.35 -5.67 24.01
C SER A 184 13.82 -6.28 25.30
N ILE A 185 12.74 -5.69 25.81
CA ILE A 185 12.15 -6.04 27.10
C ILE A 185 10.63 -6.13 26.99
N THR A 186 10.04 -6.88 27.91
CA THR A 186 8.60 -7.05 28.09
C THR A 186 7.94 -5.80 28.68
N ALA A 187 6.61 -5.73 28.63
CA ALA A 187 5.84 -4.66 29.26
C ALA A 187 6.14 -4.52 30.77
N GLU A 188 6.27 -5.65 31.47
CA GLU A 188 6.55 -5.71 32.91
C GLU A 188 7.94 -5.16 33.24
N GLU A 189 8.96 -5.56 32.48
CA GLU A 189 10.33 -5.04 32.62
C GLU A 189 10.40 -3.55 32.24
N ALA A 190 9.67 -3.13 31.21
CA ALA A 190 9.62 -1.74 30.77
C ALA A 190 9.03 -0.82 31.84
N LEU A 191 7.98 -1.27 32.53
CA LEU A 191 7.42 -0.51 33.65
C LEU A 191 8.41 -0.45 34.82
N GLN A 192 9.00 -1.58 35.21
CA GLN A 192 9.96 -1.65 36.31
C GLN A 192 11.21 -0.79 36.08
N GLN A 193 11.69 -0.72 34.83
CA GLN A 193 12.87 0.05 34.48
C GLN A 193 12.56 1.54 34.21
N GLY A 194 11.30 1.99 34.25
CA GLY A 194 10.93 3.38 33.95
C GLY A 194 11.05 3.74 32.48
N VAL A 195 10.80 2.78 31.59
CA VAL A 195 10.71 2.97 30.13
C VAL A 195 9.31 3.43 29.73
N ILE A 196 8.29 2.92 30.43
CA ILE A 196 6.88 3.28 30.24
C ILE A 196 6.25 3.69 31.58
N ASP A 197 5.09 4.32 31.51
CA ASP A 197 4.33 4.79 32.67
C ASP A 197 3.31 3.76 33.17
N PHE A 198 2.69 2.98 32.26
CA PHE A 198 1.55 2.11 32.58
C PHE A 198 1.56 0.78 31.84
N ILE A 199 0.94 -0.23 32.45
CA ILE A 199 0.48 -1.43 31.75
C ILE A 199 -1.04 -1.40 31.78
N ALA A 200 -1.66 -1.41 30.60
CA ALA A 200 -3.12 -1.31 30.45
C ALA A 200 -3.66 -2.45 29.59
N ALA A 201 -4.68 -3.15 30.07
CA ALA A 201 -5.23 -4.33 29.39
C ALA A 201 -5.93 -3.99 28.06
N ASP A 202 -6.57 -2.82 28.02
CA ASP A 202 -7.31 -2.25 26.90
C ASP A 202 -7.36 -0.71 27.04
N LEU A 203 -8.05 -0.06 26.11
CA LEU A 203 -8.16 1.40 26.09
C LEU A 203 -8.95 1.94 27.29
N ASP A 204 -9.98 1.25 27.77
CA ASP A 204 -10.77 1.71 28.92
C ASP A 204 -9.95 1.66 30.21
N ASP A 205 -9.13 0.62 30.38
CA ASP A 205 -8.17 0.51 31.47
C ASP A 205 -7.09 1.60 31.40
N LEU A 206 -6.58 1.90 30.19
CA LEU A 206 -5.65 2.99 29.98
C LEU A 206 -6.27 4.35 30.37
N LEU A 207 -7.49 4.62 29.93
CA LEU A 207 -8.20 5.86 30.25
C LEU A 207 -8.42 6.00 31.76
N ARG A 208 -8.75 4.92 32.47
CA ARG A 208 -8.87 4.95 33.94
C ARG A 208 -7.53 5.26 34.63
N GLN A 209 -6.42 4.74 34.12
CA GLN A 209 -5.10 4.98 34.70
C GLN A 209 -4.55 6.38 34.37
N LEU A 210 -4.93 6.95 33.23
CA LEU A 210 -4.55 8.31 32.82
C LEU A 210 -5.33 9.40 33.55
N ASP A 211 -6.51 9.09 34.10
CA ASP A 211 -7.36 10.09 34.73
C ASP A 211 -6.68 10.69 35.96
N GLY A 212 -6.63 12.03 36.01
CA GLY A 212 -5.94 12.79 37.05
C GLY A 212 -4.41 12.84 36.92
N GLN A 213 -3.82 12.19 35.91
CA GLN A 213 -2.37 12.28 35.69
C GLN A 213 -1.98 13.64 35.13
N THR A 214 -0.78 14.12 35.49
CA THR A 214 -0.25 15.38 34.98
C THR A 214 0.82 15.16 33.91
N VAL A 215 0.83 16.01 32.89
CA VAL A 215 1.87 16.06 31.85
C VAL A 215 2.41 17.49 31.71
N GLN A 216 3.67 17.65 31.35
CA GLN A 216 4.22 18.95 30.97
C GLN A 216 4.07 19.18 29.46
N LEU A 217 3.48 20.31 29.11
CA LEU A 217 3.37 20.84 27.75
C LEU A 217 4.06 22.21 27.71
N GLY A 218 5.29 22.25 27.19
CA GLY A 218 6.14 23.42 27.34
C GLY A 218 6.38 23.72 28.81
N ASP A 219 6.08 24.95 29.24
CA ASP A 219 6.21 25.40 30.64
C ASP A 219 4.94 25.16 31.47
N GLU A 220 3.86 24.66 30.87
CA GLU A 220 2.58 24.44 31.53
C GLU A 220 2.39 22.99 31.97
N THR A 221 1.83 22.78 33.16
CA THR A 221 1.40 21.46 33.62
C THR A 221 -0.09 21.29 33.31
N HIS A 222 -0.41 20.28 32.50
CA HIS A 222 -1.77 19.93 32.11
C HIS A 222 -2.21 18.65 32.83
N THR A 223 -3.40 18.66 33.43
CA THR A 223 -3.99 17.46 34.06
C THR A 223 -4.90 16.77 33.06
N LEU A 224 -4.77 15.45 32.95
CA LEU A 224 -5.57 14.62 32.07
C LEU A 224 -6.90 14.28 32.72
N TYR A 225 -8.01 14.71 32.11
CA TYR A 225 -9.37 14.33 32.51
C TYR A 225 -9.94 13.38 31.46
N THR A 226 -9.68 12.09 31.64
CA THR A 226 -10.01 11.03 30.68
C THR A 226 -11.28 10.28 31.06
N HIS A 227 -11.80 10.48 32.27
CA HIS A 227 -13.06 9.90 32.71
C HIS A 227 -14.25 10.41 31.84
N GLN A 228 -15.00 9.48 31.24
CA GLN A 228 -16.12 9.76 30.31
C GLN A 228 -15.72 10.56 29.05
N ALA A 229 -14.43 10.59 28.70
CA ALA A 229 -13.99 11.25 27.48
C ALA A 229 -14.58 10.57 26.22
N GLN A 230 -14.99 11.38 25.24
CA GLN A 230 -15.45 10.88 23.96
C GLN A 230 -14.25 10.54 23.08
N LEU A 231 -14.17 9.27 22.67
CA LEU A 231 -13.12 8.80 21.78
C LEU A 231 -13.45 9.13 20.32
N ILE A 232 -12.63 9.98 19.70
CA ILE A 232 -12.69 10.29 18.27
C ILE A 232 -11.63 9.45 17.57
N ARG A 233 -12.05 8.30 17.03
CA ARG A 233 -11.17 7.42 16.26
C ARG A 233 -10.99 7.99 14.85
N ARG A 234 -9.78 8.46 14.56
CA ARG A 234 -9.39 8.91 13.23
C ARG A 234 -8.66 7.76 12.54
N GLY A 235 -9.30 7.15 11.55
CA GLY A 235 -8.63 6.20 10.66
C GLY A 235 -7.87 6.91 9.54
N MET A 236 -6.91 6.22 8.92
CA MET A 236 -6.33 6.69 7.66
C MET A 236 -7.43 6.84 6.60
N SER A 237 -7.33 7.88 5.77
CA SER A 237 -8.18 8.05 4.59
C SER A 237 -7.90 6.97 3.53
N LEU A 238 -8.83 6.74 2.60
CA LEU A 238 -8.63 5.74 1.53
C LEU A 238 -7.32 5.94 0.73
N PRO A 239 -6.92 7.17 0.34
CA PRO A 239 -5.63 7.38 -0.32
C PRO A 239 -4.43 7.03 0.57
N GLU A 240 -4.48 7.36 1.87
CA GLU A 240 -3.42 7.01 2.82
C GLU A 240 -3.33 5.50 3.03
N GLN A 241 -4.47 4.81 3.20
CA GLN A 241 -4.51 3.35 3.30
C GLN A 241 -3.92 2.69 2.06
N LEU A 242 -4.26 3.17 0.86
CA LEU A 242 -3.72 2.65 -0.39
C LEU A 242 -2.20 2.86 -0.47
N LEU A 243 -1.72 4.07 -0.19
CA LEU A 243 -0.29 4.39 -0.24
C LEU A 243 0.52 3.63 0.82
N HIS A 244 -0.02 3.45 2.03
CA HIS A 244 0.62 2.66 3.09
C HIS A 244 0.68 1.17 2.72
N GLN A 245 -0.40 0.63 2.14
CA GLN A 245 -0.39 -0.75 1.62
C GLN A 245 0.59 -0.93 0.46
N LEU A 246 0.81 0.09 -0.37
CA LEU A 246 1.82 0.04 -1.43
C LEU A 246 3.25 -0.09 -0.87
N ALA A 247 3.52 0.33 0.37
CA ALA A 247 4.81 0.11 1.02
C ALA A 247 5.04 -1.35 1.44
N ASP A 248 4.09 -2.27 1.22
CA ASP A 248 4.27 -3.70 1.44
C ASP A 248 5.03 -4.35 0.25
N PRO A 249 6.16 -5.06 0.50
CA PRO A 249 6.93 -5.72 -0.55
C PRO A 249 6.14 -6.74 -1.37
N THR A 250 5.19 -7.43 -0.75
CA THR A 250 4.33 -8.42 -1.41
C THR A 250 3.36 -7.74 -2.37
N ILE A 251 2.76 -6.62 -1.96
CA ILE A 251 1.85 -5.85 -2.82
C ILE A 251 2.62 -5.26 -4.00
N ALA A 252 3.79 -4.64 -3.76
CA ALA A 252 4.66 -4.13 -4.80
C ALA A 252 5.03 -5.22 -5.83
N TYR A 253 5.37 -6.42 -5.36
CA TYR A 253 5.66 -7.58 -6.19
C TYR A 253 4.47 -8.03 -7.03
N ILE A 254 3.28 -8.15 -6.45
CA ILE A 254 2.07 -8.57 -7.16
C ILE A 254 1.72 -7.54 -8.24
N LEU A 255 1.77 -6.24 -7.94
CA LEU A 255 1.50 -5.19 -8.91
C LEU A 255 2.49 -5.22 -10.08
N LEU A 256 3.79 -5.40 -9.78
CA LEU A 256 4.83 -5.51 -10.79
C LEU A 256 4.59 -6.71 -11.72
N THR A 257 4.41 -7.89 -11.13
CA THR A 257 4.27 -9.14 -11.89
C THR A 257 2.97 -9.20 -12.67
N LEU A 258 1.85 -8.85 -12.06
CA LEU A 258 0.55 -8.79 -12.74
C LEU A 258 0.53 -7.72 -13.84
N GLY A 259 1.16 -6.57 -13.59
CA GLY A 259 1.32 -5.52 -14.58
C GLY A 259 2.11 -5.99 -15.80
N ILE A 260 3.24 -6.70 -15.59
CA ILE A 260 4.01 -7.29 -16.69
C ILE A 260 3.20 -8.37 -17.41
N TYR A 261 2.45 -9.22 -16.70
CA TYR A 261 1.58 -10.23 -17.33
C TYR A 261 0.52 -9.59 -18.23
N ALA A 262 -0.11 -8.51 -17.76
CA ALA A 262 -1.09 -7.76 -18.53
C ALA A 262 -0.47 -7.11 -19.78
N LEU A 263 0.74 -6.56 -19.68
CA LEU A 263 1.48 -6.04 -20.83
C LEU A 263 1.81 -7.12 -21.87
N ILE A 264 2.27 -8.29 -21.42
CA ILE A 264 2.52 -9.44 -22.30
C ILE A 264 1.21 -9.88 -22.98
N ALA A 265 0.13 -10.04 -22.20
CA ALA A 265 -1.16 -10.45 -22.72
C ALA A 265 -1.70 -9.44 -23.75
N ALA A 266 -1.59 -8.14 -23.47
CA ALA A 266 -1.99 -7.08 -24.40
C ALA A 266 -1.22 -7.11 -25.72
N PHE A 267 0.10 -7.37 -25.66
CA PHE A 267 0.94 -7.49 -26.85
C PHE A 267 0.51 -8.66 -27.75
N TYR A 268 0.19 -9.81 -27.17
CA TYR A 268 -0.24 -11.00 -27.93
C TYR A 268 -1.70 -10.96 -28.37
N ALA A 269 -2.60 -10.41 -27.54
CA ALA A 269 -4.02 -10.32 -27.85
C ALA A 269 -4.37 -9.13 -28.75
N GLY A 270 -3.49 -8.10 -28.81
CA GLY A 270 -3.77 -6.85 -29.51
C GLY A 270 -4.78 -5.96 -28.77
N GLU A 271 -4.99 -6.17 -27.47
CA GLU A 271 -6.01 -5.49 -26.66
C GLU A 271 -5.42 -4.30 -25.88
N PRO A 272 -5.65 -3.05 -26.32
CA PRO A 272 -5.00 -1.88 -25.73
C PRO A 272 -5.44 -1.61 -24.29
N ILE A 273 -6.69 -1.93 -23.93
CA ILE A 273 -7.23 -1.70 -22.58
C ILE A 273 -6.45 -2.51 -21.53
N VAL A 274 -6.15 -3.78 -21.85
CA VAL A 274 -5.36 -4.66 -20.98
C VAL A 274 -3.93 -4.12 -20.84
N GLY A 275 -3.36 -3.56 -21.92
CA GLY A 275 -2.03 -2.98 -21.92
C GLY A 275 -1.95 -1.70 -21.08
N THR A 276 -2.94 -0.82 -21.19
CA THR A 276 -3.04 0.39 -20.35
C THR A 276 -3.16 0.03 -18.87
N LEU A 277 -4.01 -0.95 -18.53
CA LEU A 277 -4.13 -1.44 -17.16
C LEU A 277 -2.79 -2.00 -16.65
N GLY A 278 -2.12 -2.82 -17.46
CA GLY A 278 -0.80 -3.35 -17.14
C GLY A 278 0.24 -2.26 -16.88
N ALA A 279 0.27 -1.22 -17.73
CA ALA A 279 1.17 -0.09 -17.55
C ALA A 279 0.90 0.68 -16.24
N ILE A 280 -0.37 0.89 -15.88
CA ILE A 280 -0.74 1.53 -14.61
C ILE A 280 -0.27 0.69 -13.42
N LEU A 281 -0.47 -0.64 -13.45
CA LEU A 281 -0.01 -1.54 -12.38
C LEU A 281 1.52 -1.51 -12.23
N VAL A 282 2.26 -1.50 -13.33
CA VAL A 282 3.72 -1.37 -13.31
C VAL A 282 4.15 -0.02 -12.75
N LEU A 283 3.50 1.09 -13.14
CA LEU A 283 3.79 2.41 -12.58
C LEU A 283 3.54 2.47 -11.08
N LEU A 284 2.42 1.92 -10.60
CA LEU A 284 2.12 1.83 -9.16
C LEU A 284 3.17 0.98 -8.43
N ALA A 285 3.61 -0.12 -9.04
CA ALA A 285 4.70 -0.92 -8.50
C ALA A 285 6.00 -0.10 -8.40
N PHE A 286 6.35 0.70 -9.41
CA PHE A 286 7.54 1.57 -9.32
C PHE A 286 7.45 2.61 -8.21
N VAL A 287 6.27 3.17 -7.96
CA VAL A 287 6.05 4.07 -6.81
C VAL A 287 6.33 3.34 -5.49
N ALA A 288 5.82 2.12 -5.33
CA ALA A 288 6.09 1.28 -4.16
C ALA A 288 7.58 0.93 -4.01
N LEU A 289 8.23 0.55 -5.11
CA LEU A 289 9.65 0.18 -5.15
C LEU A 289 10.58 1.33 -4.73
N GLY A 290 10.18 2.59 -4.92
CA GLY A 290 10.95 3.75 -4.48
C GLY A 290 11.12 3.85 -2.96
N SER A 291 10.23 3.21 -2.19
CA SER A 291 10.31 3.14 -0.71
C SER A 291 10.92 1.84 -0.19
N LEU A 292 11.22 0.87 -1.07
CA LEU A 292 11.61 -0.47 -0.70
C LEU A 292 13.08 -0.76 -1.04
N PRO A 293 13.73 -1.67 -0.30
CA PRO A 293 15.09 -2.14 -0.58
C PRO A 293 15.15 -3.01 -1.84
N LEU A 294 15.06 -2.41 -3.03
CA LEU A 294 15.05 -3.13 -4.29
C LEU A 294 16.43 -3.75 -4.60
N ASN A 295 16.47 -5.07 -4.79
CA ASN A 295 17.62 -5.76 -5.34
C ASN A 295 17.53 -5.81 -6.87
N TRP A 296 18.40 -5.04 -7.54
CA TRP A 296 18.49 -4.98 -9.00
C TRP A 296 18.78 -6.33 -9.66
N GLY A 297 19.55 -7.21 -9.03
CA GLY A 297 19.80 -8.55 -9.55
C GLY A 297 18.57 -9.46 -9.43
N GLY A 298 17.81 -9.34 -8.34
CA GLY A 298 16.52 -10.01 -8.18
C GLY A 298 15.51 -9.55 -9.25
N LEU A 299 15.43 -8.24 -9.47
CA LEU A 299 14.60 -7.67 -10.54
C LEU A 299 15.02 -8.15 -11.93
N ALA A 300 16.34 -8.13 -12.23
CA ALA A 300 16.86 -8.59 -13.51
C ALA A 300 16.53 -10.07 -13.77
N LEU A 301 16.69 -10.94 -12.76
CA LEU A 301 16.31 -12.36 -12.86
C LEU A 301 14.81 -12.56 -13.05
N LEU A 302 13.99 -11.76 -12.37
CA LEU A 302 12.53 -11.80 -12.50
C LEU A 302 12.10 -11.44 -13.93
N VAL A 303 12.63 -10.33 -14.47
CA VAL A 303 12.33 -9.88 -15.83
C VAL A 303 12.89 -10.85 -16.88
N LEU A 304 14.11 -11.36 -16.67
CA LEU A 304 14.70 -12.39 -17.53
C LEU A 304 13.84 -13.65 -17.57
N GLY A 305 13.36 -14.12 -16.41
CA GLY A 305 12.50 -15.29 -16.32
C GLY A 305 11.22 -15.12 -17.14
N LEU A 306 10.60 -13.94 -17.07
CA LEU A 306 9.44 -13.58 -17.87
C LEU A 306 9.74 -13.52 -19.37
N ALA A 307 10.85 -12.87 -19.75
CA ALA A 307 11.26 -12.76 -21.13
C ALA A 307 11.53 -14.14 -21.76
N LEU A 308 12.18 -15.06 -21.04
CA LEU A 308 12.43 -16.42 -21.50
C LEU A 308 11.13 -17.20 -21.78
N VAL A 309 10.13 -17.08 -20.90
CA VAL A 309 8.81 -17.70 -21.11
C VAL A 309 8.14 -17.15 -22.37
N VAL A 310 8.22 -15.83 -22.58
CA VAL A 310 7.66 -15.17 -23.78
C VAL A 310 8.38 -15.58 -25.06
N ILE A 311 9.72 -15.68 -25.02
CA ILE A 311 10.52 -16.11 -26.17
C ILE A 311 10.19 -17.56 -26.54
N ASP A 312 10.00 -18.45 -25.56
CA ASP A 312 9.69 -19.87 -25.81
C ASP A 312 8.37 -20.05 -26.59
N LEU A 313 7.41 -19.11 -26.46
CA LEU A 313 6.16 -19.11 -27.23
C LEU A 313 6.41 -19.09 -28.76
N ASN A 314 7.53 -18.51 -29.20
CA ASN A 314 7.89 -18.44 -30.62
C ASN A 314 8.77 -19.62 -31.07
N VAL A 315 9.56 -20.18 -30.15
CA VAL A 315 10.57 -21.24 -30.46
C VAL A 315 9.95 -22.64 -30.46
N GLN A 316 8.69 -22.79 -30.05
CA GLN A 316 7.98 -24.08 -29.97
C GLN A 316 8.70 -25.12 -29.07
N GLY A 317 9.48 -24.64 -28.11
CA GLY A 317 10.14 -25.44 -27.08
C GLY A 317 9.41 -25.41 -25.74
N TYR A 318 9.93 -26.18 -24.78
CA TYR A 318 9.52 -26.13 -23.36
C TYR A 318 10.68 -25.79 -22.42
N ALA A 319 11.91 -25.81 -22.93
CA ALA A 319 13.12 -25.71 -22.11
C ALA A 319 13.34 -24.29 -21.60
N LEU A 320 13.07 -23.26 -22.43
CA LEU A 320 13.25 -21.87 -22.01
C LEU A 320 12.19 -21.48 -20.97
N SER A 321 10.98 -22.00 -21.05
CA SER A 321 9.94 -21.74 -20.03
C SER A 321 10.25 -22.37 -18.68
N ILE A 322 10.88 -23.56 -18.64
CA ILE A 322 11.31 -24.16 -17.37
C ILE A 322 12.42 -23.32 -16.74
N VAL A 323 13.44 -22.96 -17.51
CA VAL A 323 14.54 -22.10 -17.05
C VAL A 323 14.00 -20.72 -16.66
N GLY A 324 13.04 -20.19 -17.42
CA GLY A 324 12.38 -18.92 -17.16
C GLY A 324 11.57 -18.93 -15.86
N ALA A 325 10.83 -20.00 -15.59
CA ALA A 325 10.11 -20.18 -14.32
C ALA A 325 11.07 -20.26 -13.12
N ILE A 326 12.19 -20.98 -13.26
CA ILE A 326 13.22 -21.04 -12.20
C ILE A 326 13.83 -19.66 -11.97
N ALA A 327 14.21 -18.94 -13.03
CA ALA A 327 14.73 -17.58 -12.94
C ALA A 327 13.71 -16.61 -12.32
N PHE A 328 12.43 -16.74 -12.67
CA PHE A 328 11.34 -15.97 -12.08
C PHE A 328 11.22 -16.19 -10.58
N VAL A 329 11.24 -17.46 -10.12
CA VAL A 329 11.17 -17.79 -8.69
C VAL A 329 12.39 -17.26 -7.94
N LEU A 330 13.61 -17.47 -8.48
CA LEU A 330 14.84 -16.97 -7.87
C LEU A 330 14.86 -15.44 -7.81
N GLY A 331 14.45 -14.77 -8.89
CA GLY A 331 14.31 -13.31 -8.93
C GLY A 331 13.31 -12.81 -7.90
N SER A 332 12.16 -13.48 -7.77
CA SER A 332 11.12 -13.14 -6.80
C SER A 332 11.59 -13.29 -5.35
N LEU A 333 12.35 -14.35 -5.04
CA LEU A 333 12.93 -14.57 -3.71
C LEU A 333 14.00 -13.53 -3.37
N LEU A 334 14.75 -13.06 -4.37
CA LEU A 334 15.82 -12.09 -4.20
C LEU A 334 15.36 -10.63 -4.29
N LEU A 335 14.14 -10.35 -4.77
CA LEU A 335 13.69 -9.01 -5.15
C LEU A 335 13.87 -7.95 -4.05
N PHE A 336 13.67 -8.33 -2.79
CA PHE A 336 13.87 -7.47 -1.61
C PHE A 336 14.90 -8.02 -0.61
N ARG A 337 15.67 -9.04 -1.02
CA ARG A 337 16.70 -9.65 -0.18
C ARG A 337 18.10 -9.28 -0.67
N PRO A 338 19.05 -8.95 0.21
CA PRO A 338 20.45 -8.78 -0.18
C PRO A 338 21.07 -10.13 -0.63
N PHE A 339 22.11 -10.07 -1.46
CA PHE A 339 22.78 -11.25 -2.06
C PHE A 339 23.69 -12.06 -1.09
N ARG A 340 23.90 -11.58 0.15
CA ARG A 340 24.76 -12.25 1.14
C ARG A 340 23.90 -12.86 2.27
N LEU A 341 24.44 -13.88 2.94
CA LEU A 341 23.76 -14.58 4.04
C LEU A 341 23.31 -13.57 5.11
N PRO A 342 22.05 -13.62 5.60
CA PRO A 342 21.59 -12.70 6.62
C PRO A 342 22.42 -12.85 7.91
N GLU A 343 22.89 -11.74 8.48
CA GLU A 343 23.16 -11.71 9.92
C GLU A 343 21.84 -12.00 10.65
N ALA A 344 21.90 -12.86 11.68
CA ALA A 344 20.74 -13.51 12.30
C ALA A 344 19.71 -12.55 12.96
N ALA A 345 19.92 -11.23 12.91
CA ALA A 345 19.15 -10.24 13.66
C ALA A 345 18.38 -9.20 12.81
N ALA A 346 18.51 -9.18 11.47
CA ALA A 346 17.81 -8.19 10.65
C ALA A 346 16.40 -8.64 10.24
N PRO A 347 15.33 -7.86 10.49
CA PRO A 347 14.00 -8.14 9.97
C PRO A 347 14.04 -8.04 8.44
N THR A 348 13.91 -9.19 7.75
CA THR A 348 13.95 -9.23 6.29
C THR A 348 12.59 -8.82 5.73
N LEU A 349 12.53 -7.65 5.08
CA LEU A 349 11.44 -7.32 4.16
C LEU A 349 11.52 -8.31 2.99
N ALA A 350 10.54 -9.20 2.90
CA ALA A 350 10.52 -10.23 1.87
C ALA A 350 9.11 -10.39 1.31
N VAL A 351 9.04 -10.82 0.06
CA VAL A 351 7.77 -11.21 -0.57
C VAL A 351 7.25 -12.46 0.15
N SER A 352 5.94 -12.49 0.43
CA SER A 352 5.27 -13.69 0.94
C SER A 352 5.53 -14.90 0.01
N PRO A 353 6.00 -16.05 0.53
CA PRO A 353 6.20 -17.26 -0.27
C PRO A 353 4.94 -17.72 -1.01
N TRP A 354 3.76 -17.47 -0.42
CA TRP A 354 2.47 -17.76 -1.06
C TRP A 354 2.20 -16.89 -2.28
N ALA A 355 2.56 -15.61 -2.23
CA ALA A 355 2.42 -14.71 -3.38
C ALA A 355 3.35 -15.14 -4.52
N ILE A 356 4.60 -15.53 -4.20
CA ILE A 356 5.54 -16.07 -5.20
C ILE A 356 4.95 -17.34 -5.84
N GLY A 357 4.46 -18.28 -5.04
CA GLY A 357 3.83 -19.51 -5.53
C GLY A 357 2.63 -19.24 -6.43
N ALA A 358 1.74 -18.33 -6.01
CA ALA A 358 0.56 -17.93 -6.79
C ALA A 358 0.94 -17.29 -8.13
N MET A 359 1.88 -16.35 -8.15
CA MET A 359 2.30 -15.68 -9.39
C MET A 359 3.05 -16.62 -10.33
N THR A 360 3.87 -17.52 -9.78
CA THR A 360 4.49 -18.60 -10.58
C THR A 360 3.42 -19.51 -11.19
N ALA A 361 2.38 -19.87 -10.45
CA ALA A 361 1.27 -20.68 -10.96
C ALA A 361 0.50 -19.97 -12.07
N VAL A 362 0.27 -18.65 -11.95
CA VAL A 362 -0.34 -17.84 -13.01
C VAL A 362 0.54 -17.80 -14.26
N LEU A 363 1.85 -17.61 -14.13
CA LEU A 363 2.81 -17.64 -15.24
C LEU A 363 2.78 -18.99 -15.97
N VAL A 364 2.87 -20.10 -15.22
CA VAL A 364 2.83 -21.45 -15.79
C VAL A 364 1.48 -21.75 -16.42
N GLY A 365 0.37 -21.37 -15.77
CA GLY A 365 -0.98 -21.53 -16.28
C GLY A 365 -1.21 -20.77 -17.60
N PHE A 366 -0.75 -19.52 -17.66
CA PHE A 366 -0.76 -18.73 -18.89
C PHE A 366 0.01 -19.41 -20.02
N PHE A 367 1.24 -19.88 -19.75
CA PHE A 367 2.05 -20.59 -20.75
C PHE A 367 1.37 -21.86 -21.26
N VAL A 368 0.78 -22.68 -20.37
CA VAL A 368 0.04 -23.89 -20.76
C VAL A 368 -1.16 -23.56 -21.66
N ILE A 369 -1.91 -22.50 -21.34
CA ILE A 369 -3.05 -22.04 -22.15
C ILE A 369 -2.58 -21.54 -23.51
N ALA A 370 -1.51 -20.72 -23.55
CA ALA A 370 -0.96 -20.16 -24.78
C ALA A 370 -0.47 -21.26 -25.74
N VAL A 371 0.29 -22.24 -25.24
CA VAL A 371 0.75 -23.39 -26.04
C VAL A 371 -0.43 -24.23 -26.54
N ARG A 372 -1.44 -24.48 -25.70
CA ARG A 372 -2.64 -25.22 -26.10
C ARG A 372 -3.45 -24.47 -27.17
N GLY A 373 -3.54 -23.15 -27.07
CA GLY A 373 -4.16 -22.28 -28.07
C GLY A 373 -3.40 -22.33 -29.40
N GLY A 374 -2.07 -22.19 -29.36
CA GLY A 374 -1.20 -22.29 -30.54
C GLY A 374 -1.31 -23.65 -31.25
N TRP A 375 -1.33 -24.76 -30.49
CA TRP A 375 -1.55 -26.10 -31.02
C TRP A 375 -2.93 -26.29 -31.67
N ARG A 376 -3.99 -25.70 -31.10
CA ARG A 376 -5.34 -25.75 -31.69
C ARG A 376 -5.43 -24.94 -32.98
N ALA A 377 -4.83 -23.75 -33.02
CA ALA A 377 -4.81 -22.91 -34.21
C ALA A 377 -4.09 -23.57 -35.39
N HIS A 378 -2.99 -24.29 -35.14
CA HIS A 378 -2.25 -25.02 -36.17
C HIS A 378 -2.87 -26.37 -36.58
N ARG A 379 -3.86 -26.87 -35.83
CA ARG A 379 -4.64 -28.07 -36.19
C ARG A 379 -5.91 -27.75 -36.98
N VAL A 380 -6.14 -26.49 -37.37
CA VAL A 380 -7.13 -26.17 -38.40
C VAL A 380 -6.49 -26.50 -39.75
N PRO A 381 -6.88 -27.60 -40.43
CA PRO A 381 -6.29 -27.94 -41.71
C PRO A 381 -6.57 -26.82 -42.73
N PRO A 382 -5.67 -26.56 -43.70
CA PRO A 382 -5.85 -25.56 -44.77
C PRO A 382 -6.99 -25.88 -45.77
N ALA A 383 -7.95 -26.71 -45.38
CA ALA A 383 -9.07 -27.17 -46.20
C ALA A 383 -10.18 -26.13 -46.40
N GLN A 384 -10.14 -24.98 -45.70
CA GLN A 384 -11.13 -23.90 -45.86
C GLN A 384 -10.76 -22.85 -46.91
N LEU A 385 -9.67 -22.97 -47.68
CA LEU A 385 -9.35 -22.01 -48.75
C LEU A 385 -9.43 -22.61 -50.16
N GLY A 386 -9.57 -23.93 -50.26
CA GLY A 386 -9.72 -24.63 -51.54
C GLY A 386 -10.98 -24.21 -52.32
N HIS A 387 -12.01 -23.70 -51.63
CA HIS A 387 -13.23 -23.22 -52.27
C HIS A 387 -13.10 -21.83 -52.93
N LEU A 388 -11.98 -21.13 -52.71
CA LEU A 388 -11.68 -19.87 -53.39
C LEU A 388 -10.94 -20.11 -54.71
N VAL A 389 -10.31 -21.28 -54.89
CA VAL A 389 -9.60 -21.61 -56.13
C VAL A 389 -10.61 -21.78 -57.25
N GLY A 390 -10.42 -21.03 -58.34
CA GLY A 390 -11.33 -20.96 -59.49
C GLY A 390 -12.36 -19.83 -59.42
N GLU A 391 -12.50 -19.16 -58.27
CA GLU A 391 -13.42 -18.02 -58.14
C GLU A 391 -12.89 -16.77 -58.84
N ILE A 392 -13.84 -15.92 -59.25
CA ILE A 392 -13.55 -14.66 -59.94
C ILE A 392 -13.78 -13.50 -58.98
N GLY A 393 -12.78 -12.62 -58.91
CA GLY A 393 -12.84 -11.37 -58.16
C GLY A 393 -12.46 -10.17 -59.02
N ILE A 394 -12.29 -9.02 -58.37
CA ILE A 394 -11.86 -7.77 -59.00
C ILE A 394 -10.60 -7.26 -58.28
N ALA A 395 -9.58 -6.86 -59.04
CA ALA A 395 -8.43 -6.16 -58.50
C ALA A 395 -8.87 -4.82 -57.90
N LYS A 396 -8.74 -4.66 -56.58
CA LYS A 396 -9.06 -3.42 -55.86
C LYS A 396 -7.92 -2.41 -55.91
N THR A 397 -6.70 -2.89 -56.08
CA THR A 397 -5.52 -2.07 -56.36
C THR A 397 -4.77 -2.69 -57.53
N ALA A 398 -3.93 -1.91 -58.20
CA ALA A 398 -3.01 -2.47 -59.20
C ALA A 398 -2.07 -3.50 -58.52
N LEU A 399 -1.96 -4.70 -59.08
CA LEU A 399 -1.05 -5.75 -58.63
C LEU A 399 0.25 -5.70 -59.44
N ASN A 400 1.38 -5.42 -58.79
CA ASN A 400 2.71 -5.52 -59.42
C ASN A 400 3.84 -5.83 -58.41
N PRO A 401 4.13 -7.11 -58.12
CA PRO A 401 3.23 -8.25 -58.29
C PRO A 401 2.15 -8.31 -57.20
N TYR A 402 2.26 -7.51 -56.14
CA TYR A 402 1.34 -7.54 -55.00
C TYR A 402 0.27 -6.46 -55.08
N GLY A 403 -0.92 -6.77 -54.56
CA GLY A 403 -2.01 -5.84 -54.36
C GLY A 403 -3.18 -6.50 -53.63
N THR A 404 -4.37 -5.94 -53.74
CA THR A 404 -5.58 -6.46 -53.10
C THR A 404 -6.65 -6.80 -54.12
N VAL A 405 -7.42 -7.84 -53.84
CA VAL A 405 -8.51 -8.32 -54.69
C VAL A 405 -9.77 -8.53 -53.85
N TYR A 406 -10.94 -8.30 -54.45
CA TYR A 406 -12.22 -8.56 -53.82
C TYR A 406 -12.83 -9.83 -54.40
N VAL A 407 -12.96 -10.87 -53.58
CA VAL A 407 -13.45 -12.21 -53.99
C VAL A 407 -14.51 -12.65 -52.98
N ARG A 408 -15.68 -13.07 -53.47
CA ARG A 408 -16.81 -13.57 -52.65
C ARG A 408 -17.24 -12.68 -51.47
N GLY A 409 -17.15 -11.36 -51.65
CA GLY A 409 -17.61 -10.42 -50.62
C GLY A 409 -16.53 -9.98 -49.63
N GLU A 410 -15.31 -10.50 -49.76
CA GLU A 410 -14.19 -10.24 -48.85
C GLU A 410 -12.96 -9.68 -49.59
N GLU A 411 -12.16 -8.86 -48.91
CA GLU A 411 -10.90 -8.34 -49.42
C GLU A 411 -9.73 -9.25 -49.04
N TRP A 412 -8.92 -9.61 -50.05
CA TRP A 412 -7.80 -10.52 -49.91
C TRP A 412 -6.51 -9.90 -50.43
N SER A 413 -5.40 -10.19 -49.75
CA SER A 413 -4.07 -9.91 -50.29
C SER A 413 -3.78 -10.86 -51.45
N ALA A 414 -3.28 -10.33 -52.57
CA ALA A 414 -3.06 -11.13 -53.76
C ALA A 414 -1.73 -10.84 -54.46
N GLU A 415 -1.27 -11.83 -55.22
CA GLU A 415 -0.05 -11.82 -56.02
C GLU A 415 -0.38 -12.19 -57.47
N ALA A 416 0.02 -11.34 -58.41
CA ALA A 416 -0.16 -11.56 -59.84
C ALA A 416 0.96 -12.46 -60.40
N VAL A 417 0.57 -13.58 -61.00
CA VAL A 417 1.52 -14.65 -61.41
C VAL A 417 2.03 -14.49 -62.85
N GLU A 418 1.23 -13.89 -63.74
CA GLU A 418 1.51 -13.82 -65.18
C GLU A 418 1.96 -12.42 -65.66
N GLY A 419 1.87 -11.40 -64.81
CA GLY A 419 2.25 -10.02 -65.12
C GLY A 419 1.45 -9.00 -64.31
N PRO A 420 1.75 -7.69 -64.41
CA PRO A 420 1.03 -6.66 -63.67
C PRO A 420 -0.46 -6.62 -64.04
N ILE A 421 -1.34 -6.53 -63.05
CA ILE A 421 -2.79 -6.45 -63.23
C ILE A 421 -3.28 -5.08 -62.78
N PRO A 422 -3.85 -4.24 -63.67
CA PRO A 422 -4.42 -2.95 -63.28
C PRO A 422 -5.60 -3.07 -62.32
N GLU A 423 -5.85 -2.00 -61.56
CA GLU A 423 -7.05 -1.87 -60.74
C GLU A 423 -8.33 -1.96 -61.59
N GLY A 424 -9.36 -2.59 -61.05
CA GLY A 424 -10.67 -2.79 -61.70
C GLY A 424 -10.75 -4.00 -62.63
N VAL A 425 -9.63 -4.69 -62.91
CA VAL A 425 -9.60 -5.86 -63.78
C VAL A 425 -10.14 -7.10 -63.05
N ARG A 426 -10.90 -7.94 -63.77
CA ARG A 426 -11.36 -9.23 -63.25
C ARG A 426 -10.18 -10.20 -63.14
N VAL A 427 -10.09 -10.87 -62.01
CA VAL A 427 -9.01 -11.80 -61.71
C VAL A 427 -9.56 -13.14 -61.29
N ARG A 428 -8.89 -14.23 -61.67
CA ARG A 428 -9.22 -15.58 -61.23
C ARG A 428 -8.19 -16.08 -60.23
N VAL A 429 -8.67 -16.66 -59.14
CA VAL A 429 -7.80 -17.28 -58.13
C VAL A 429 -7.28 -18.62 -58.64
N VAL A 430 -5.97 -18.74 -58.78
CA VAL A 430 -5.30 -19.99 -59.22
C VAL A 430 -4.81 -20.83 -58.06
N GLU A 431 -4.49 -20.21 -56.93
CA GLU A 431 -4.01 -20.89 -55.74
C GLU A 431 -4.32 -20.03 -54.51
N ALA A 432 -4.73 -20.66 -53.41
CA ALA A 432 -4.89 -19.99 -52.13
C ALA A 432 -3.86 -20.54 -51.13
N ARG A 433 -2.93 -19.68 -50.70
CA ARG A 433 -1.83 -20.07 -49.80
C ARG A 433 -1.91 -19.22 -48.52
N GLY A 434 -2.53 -19.77 -47.48
CA GLY A 434 -2.78 -19.04 -46.24
C GLY A 434 -3.66 -17.82 -46.49
N LEU A 435 -3.25 -16.63 -46.04
CA LEU A 435 -4.00 -15.37 -46.22
C LEU A 435 -3.71 -14.64 -47.55
N ARG A 436 -3.04 -15.30 -48.51
CA ARG A 436 -2.66 -14.70 -49.80
C ARG A 436 -3.18 -15.54 -50.96
N LEU A 437 -3.82 -14.87 -51.93
CA LEU A 437 -4.33 -15.46 -53.16
C LEU A 437 -3.34 -15.24 -54.30
N ARG A 438 -3.04 -16.27 -55.08
CA ARG A 438 -2.36 -16.11 -56.36
C ARG A 438 -3.40 -15.97 -57.43
N VAL A 439 -3.30 -14.93 -58.25
CA VAL A 439 -4.32 -14.58 -59.22
C VAL A 439 -3.74 -14.32 -60.60
N VAL A 440 -4.55 -14.57 -61.61
CA VAL A 440 -4.27 -14.24 -63.01
C VAL A 440 -5.37 -13.36 -63.58
N ALA A 441 -5.05 -12.51 -64.55
CA ALA A 441 -6.05 -11.69 -65.22
C ALA A 441 -7.02 -12.60 -65.98
N GLU A 442 -8.33 -12.41 -65.78
CA GLU A 442 -9.33 -13.14 -66.55
C GLU A 442 -9.48 -12.48 -67.93
N PRO A 443 -9.22 -13.19 -69.05
CA PRO A 443 -9.43 -12.62 -70.37
C PRO A 443 -10.92 -12.35 -70.57
N SER A 444 -11.27 -11.11 -70.94
CA SER A 444 -12.65 -10.77 -71.29
C SER A 444 -13.13 -11.67 -72.43
N PRO A 445 -14.34 -12.25 -72.37
CA PRO A 445 -14.87 -13.00 -73.49
C PRO A 445 -14.97 -12.06 -74.69
N LYS A 446 -14.27 -12.41 -75.78
CA LYS A 446 -14.45 -11.74 -77.07
C LYS A 446 -15.95 -11.76 -77.38
N LYS A 447 -16.57 -10.59 -77.52
CA LYS A 447 -17.85 -10.45 -78.22
C LYS A 447 -17.65 -11.07 -79.60
N GLY A 448 -18.34 -12.19 -79.85
CA GLY A 448 -18.38 -12.83 -81.15
C GLY A 448 -19.12 -11.98 -82.17
N GLU A 449 -18.60 -12.04 -83.39
CA GLU A 449 -19.13 -11.62 -84.71
C GLU A 449 -19.42 -10.14 -84.96
#